data_AF-A0AAE1F9A7-F1
#
_entry.id   AF-A0AAE1F9A7-F1
#
_cell.length_a   1.000
_cell.length_b   1.000
_cell.length_c   1.000
_cell.angle_alpha   90.00
_cell.angle_beta   90.00
_cell.angle_gamma   90.00
#
_symmetry.space_group_name_H-M   'P 1'
#
loop_
_entity.id
_entity.type
_entity.pdbx_description
1 polymer ?
#
loop_
_entity_poly.entity_id
_entity_poly.type
_entity_poly.pdbx_seq_one_letter_code
_entity_poly.pdbx_strand_id
1 'polypeptide(L)'
;MIVCLYERDWVGQSRDKQTEWTASRVCGCMESEVAGWLGWQRSAWKGNEDKRGIPVTHDVYSKSWLYVNGHPVVCDRHMEVATIVSNMNPGINATTDSEEVMLLQQALLWMLYDAGHLAKYPMAIDNLGDLEEMMPSKGRCPATRMYEEAITSAVRYYHNQHVYPYTYLGGYCYRNKMYKLALKYWARAASVIKNYNYSRDDEEIYKEFLDIANELIPHIMRVVSSGISARSILKDPECFGYLLEFYDGICEWEEGSATPVLHIGWAKALFNTIAKFDARVRSHVKIFCVAPDATEDEEVQETSGLEKAAAEARTSQDQNGNMATDCINLSEEEMEPSELLHRWPPVRLASAKMRGLRDLLLADKLNSQAISLQLTAQSQVTMSKKRGTSGGEIESTHAGGRSKRSRRE
;
A
#
# COMPACT_ATOMS: atom_id res chain seq x y z
N MET A 1 -6.29 0.34 11.91
CA MET A 1 -7.66 0.21 12.49
C MET A 1 -8.17 -1.20 12.28
N ILE A 2 -9.10 -1.68 13.13
CA ILE A 2 -9.85 -2.94 12.91
C ILE A 2 -11.26 -2.59 12.43
N VAL A 3 -11.72 -3.25 11.36
CA VAL A 3 -13.13 -3.20 10.90
C VAL A 3 -13.74 -4.59 11.12
N CYS A 4 -14.67 -4.69 12.08
CA CYS A 4 -15.35 -5.93 12.45
C CYS A 4 -16.88 -5.76 12.51
N LEU A 5 -17.60 -6.83 12.14
CA LEU A 5 -19.06 -6.92 12.27
C LEU A 5 -19.43 -7.75 13.51
N TYR A 6 -20.23 -7.18 14.41
CA TYR A 6 -20.73 -7.82 15.63
C TYR A 6 -22.24 -8.13 15.59
N GLU A 7 -22.72 -8.94 16.54
CA GLU A 7 -24.13 -9.28 16.74
C GLU A 7 -24.54 -9.09 18.21
N ARG A 8 -25.29 -8.01 18.56
CA ARG A 8 -25.79 -7.74 19.93
C ARG A 8 -27.10 -6.93 19.97
N ASP A 9 -27.91 -7.20 20.99
CA ASP A 9 -29.02 -6.35 21.44
C ASP A 9 -28.55 -5.14 22.28
N TRP A 10 -29.38 -4.09 22.34
CA TRP A 10 -29.03 -2.75 22.86
C TRP A 10 -29.12 -2.59 24.40
N VAL A 11 -28.00 -2.23 25.05
CA VAL A 11 -27.99 -1.54 26.36
C VAL A 11 -26.77 -0.59 26.49
N GLY A 12 -27.01 0.68 26.84
CA GLY A 12 -25.98 1.58 27.43
C GLY A 12 -25.39 2.69 26.53
N GLN A 13 -24.93 3.79 27.17
CA GLN A 13 -24.29 4.94 26.52
C GLN A 13 -22.87 5.18 27.07
N SER A 14 -21.88 5.42 26.20
CA SER A 14 -20.62 6.13 26.51
C SER A 14 -19.95 6.66 25.21
N ARG A 15 -18.74 7.23 25.29
CA ARG A 15 -18.05 7.94 24.17
C ARG A 15 -16.53 7.66 24.11
N ASP A 16 -16.05 7.00 23.04
CA ASP A 16 -14.88 7.38 22.19
C ASP A 16 -14.67 6.31 21.08
N LYS A 17 -14.52 6.72 19.80
CA LYS A 17 -14.85 5.89 18.61
C LYS A 17 -13.74 4.96 18.09
N GLN A 18 -14.16 3.85 17.47
CA GLN A 18 -13.45 3.08 16.42
C GLN A 18 -14.45 2.77 15.28
N THR A 19 -14.01 2.30 14.11
CA THR A 19 -14.93 1.95 12.99
C THR A 19 -15.35 0.48 13.05
N GLU A 20 -16.33 0.20 13.89
CA GLU A 20 -17.00 -1.12 13.98
C GLU A 20 -18.45 -0.98 13.48
N TRP A 21 -19.04 -2.08 12.99
CA TRP A 21 -20.44 -2.11 12.55
C TRP A 21 -21.15 -3.38 13.09
N THR A 22 -22.44 -3.57 12.78
CA THR A 22 -23.18 -4.78 13.15
C THR A 22 -23.93 -5.40 11.98
N ALA A 23 -23.90 -6.74 11.89
CA ALA A 23 -24.72 -7.52 10.97
C ALA A 23 -25.84 -8.21 11.75
N SER A 24 -27.10 -8.01 11.33
CA SER A 24 -28.25 -8.61 12.02
C SER A 24 -28.83 -9.78 11.22
N ARG A 25 -28.86 -10.97 11.84
CA ARG A 25 -29.23 -12.22 11.16
C ARG A 25 -30.73 -12.45 11.05
N VAL A 26 -31.35 -11.76 10.08
CA VAL A 26 -32.51 -12.31 9.36
C VAL A 26 -32.09 -12.55 7.91
N CYS A 27 -31.92 -13.83 7.55
CA CYS A 27 -31.43 -14.31 6.24
C CYS A 27 -30.06 -13.79 5.74
N GLY A 28 -29.32 -12.99 6.53
CA GLY A 28 -27.92 -12.65 6.21
C GLY A 28 -27.71 -11.57 5.15
N CYS A 29 -28.71 -10.69 4.94
CA CYS A 29 -28.64 -9.61 3.95
C CYS A 29 -28.90 -8.20 4.55
N MET A 30 -28.70 -8.03 5.87
CA MET A 30 -28.91 -6.75 6.56
C MET A 30 -27.70 -6.38 7.44
N GLU A 31 -26.81 -5.60 6.84
CA GLU A 31 -25.70 -4.92 7.50
C GLU A 31 -26.10 -3.45 7.72
N SER A 32 -25.84 -2.91 8.92
CA SER A 32 -26.16 -1.51 9.24
C SER A 32 -25.09 -0.84 10.08
N GLU A 33 -24.96 0.47 9.88
CA GLU A 33 -23.93 1.25 10.56
C GLU A 33 -24.22 1.41 12.05
N VAL A 34 -23.47 0.72 12.90
CA VAL A 34 -23.58 0.79 14.36
C VAL A 34 -22.18 0.92 14.95
N ALA A 35 -21.75 2.16 15.15
CA ALA A 35 -20.43 2.47 15.67
C ALA A 35 -20.20 1.93 17.09
N GLY A 36 -19.29 0.97 17.21
CA GLY A 36 -18.67 0.58 18.48
C GLY A 36 -17.74 1.66 19.04
N TRP A 37 -17.53 1.63 20.35
CA TRP A 37 -16.85 2.70 21.10
C TRP A 37 -15.68 2.15 21.94
N LEU A 38 -14.65 1.57 21.30
CA LEU A 38 -13.39 1.20 21.97
C LEU A 38 -12.18 1.68 21.15
N GLY A 39 -11.60 2.81 21.59
CA GLY A 39 -10.76 3.65 20.75
C GLY A 39 -9.39 3.13 20.31
N TRP A 40 -8.97 3.64 19.15
CA TRP A 40 -7.66 4.28 18.98
C TRP A 40 -7.80 5.43 17.96
N GLN A 41 -6.84 6.37 17.93
CA GLN A 41 -6.80 7.58 17.07
C GLN A 41 -8.05 8.49 17.03
N ARG A 42 -8.02 9.57 17.81
CA ARG A 42 -9.07 10.61 17.93
C ARG A 42 -9.23 11.54 16.69
N SER A 43 -8.61 11.20 15.55
CA SER A 43 -8.42 12.10 14.39
C SER A 43 -9.45 11.91 13.27
N ALA A 44 -9.61 10.68 12.77
CA ALA A 44 -10.22 10.41 11.45
C ALA A 44 -11.70 10.81 11.33
N TRP A 45 -12.46 10.75 12.42
CA TRP A 45 -13.93 10.90 12.40
C TRP A 45 -14.45 12.31 12.76
N LYS A 46 -13.60 13.34 12.75
CA LYS A 46 -13.94 14.67 13.28
C LYS A 46 -14.63 15.58 12.25
N GLY A 47 -15.89 15.27 11.93
CA GLY A 47 -16.76 16.15 11.15
C GLY A 47 -17.81 15.45 10.29
N ASN A 48 -17.74 14.13 10.17
CA ASN A 48 -18.71 13.35 9.40
C ASN A 48 -20.10 13.33 10.06
N GLU A 49 -21.12 13.24 9.21
CA GLU A 49 -22.53 13.15 9.63
C GLU A 49 -22.85 11.82 10.34
N ASP A 50 -23.96 11.79 11.09
CA ASP A 50 -24.36 10.62 11.85
C ASP A 50 -25.10 9.61 10.97
N LYS A 51 -24.35 8.69 10.37
CA LYS A 51 -24.85 7.61 9.51
C LYS A 51 -25.52 6.43 10.27
N ARG A 52 -25.63 6.48 11.61
CA ARG A 52 -26.05 5.30 12.41
C ARG A 52 -27.44 4.78 12.05
N GLY A 53 -27.56 3.47 11.90
CA GLY A 53 -28.80 2.78 11.50
C GLY A 53 -29.08 2.79 10.00
N ILE A 54 -28.26 3.46 9.18
CA ILE A 54 -28.34 3.36 7.71
C ILE A 54 -27.79 1.99 7.28
N PRO A 55 -28.44 1.28 6.35
CA PRO A 55 -27.90 0.04 5.78
C PRO A 55 -26.66 0.29 4.91
N VAL A 56 -25.66 -0.58 5.00
CA VAL A 56 -24.50 -0.55 4.11
C VAL A 56 -24.89 -1.23 2.80
N THR A 57 -25.19 -0.44 1.76
CA THR A 57 -25.57 -0.97 0.44
C THR A 57 -24.35 -1.19 -0.46
N HIS A 58 -24.55 -1.91 -1.57
CA HIS A 58 -23.52 -2.09 -2.60
C HIS A 58 -22.88 -0.78 -3.02
N ASP A 59 -23.67 0.26 -3.25
CA ASP A 59 -23.17 1.56 -3.73
C ASP A 59 -22.41 2.36 -2.65
N VAL A 60 -22.41 1.88 -1.39
CA VAL A 60 -21.60 2.40 -0.28
C VAL A 60 -20.30 1.61 -0.13
N TYR A 61 -20.35 0.26 -0.20
CA TYR A 61 -19.14 -0.55 -0.03
C TYR A 61 -18.30 -0.73 -1.30
N SER A 62 -18.91 -0.68 -2.48
CA SER A 62 -18.23 -0.94 -3.76
C SER A 62 -17.10 0.05 -3.98
N LYS A 63 -15.89 -0.48 -4.14
CA LYS A 63 -14.62 0.27 -4.20
C LYS A 63 -14.31 1.19 -3.01
N SER A 64 -14.99 1.10 -1.86
CA SER A 64 -14.61 1.85 -0.66
C SER A 64 -13.66 1.04 0.24
N TRP A 65 -12.53 1.64 0.62
CA TRP A 65 -11.55 0.97 1.48
C TRP A 65 -12.08 0.77 2.91
N LEU A 66 -12.81 1.74 3.45
CA LEU A 66 -13.43 1.63 4.78
C LEU A 66 -14.35 0.40 4.95
N TYR A 67 -15.06 0.00 3.89
CA TYR A 67 -15.93 -1.20 3.87
C TYR A 67 -15.27 -2.38 3.13
N VAL A 68 -13.97 -2.29 2.86
CA VAL A 68 -13.10 -3.34 2.26
C VAL A 68 -13.69 -3.96 0.99
N ASN A 69 -14.31 -3.14 0.13
CA ASN A 69 -14.96 -3.55 -1.12
C ASN A 69 -16.02 -4.66 -0.95
N GLY A 70 -16.70 -4.72 0.20
CA GLY A 70 -17.66 -5.79 0.54
C GLY A 70 -17.02 -7.06 1.13
N HIS A 71 -15.73 -7.02 1.49
CA HIS A 71 -15.00 -8.12 2.14
C HIS A 71 -14.47 -7.78 3.56
N PRO A 72 -15.29 -7.24 4.49
CA PRO A 72 -14.88 -6.95 5.86
C PRO A 72 -14.73 -8.22 6.72
N VAL A 73 -14.13 -8.10 7.91
CA VAL A 73 -14.04 -9.21 8.87
C VAL A 73 -15.40 -9.41 9.57
N VAL A 74 -16.14 -10.43 9.14
CA VAL A 74 -17.36 -10.89 9.82
C VAL A 74 -16.98 -11.83 10.97
N CYS A 75 -17.23 -11.43 12.22
CA CYS A 75 -16.80 -12.20 13.38
C CYS A 75 -17.74 -13.36 13.75
N ASP A 76 -17.16 -14.45 14.24
CA ASP A 76 -17.82 -15.34 15.21
C ASP A 76 -17.48 -14.92 16.65
N ARG A 77 -18.05 -15.59 17.65
CA ARG A 77 -17.86 -15.22 19.08
C ARG A 77 -16.42 -15.40 19.59
N HIS A 78 -15.57 -16.16 18.90
CA HIS A 78 -14.14 -16.24 19.22
C HIS A 78 -13.36 -15.11 18.54
N MET A 79 -13.76 -14.72 17.33
CA MET A 79 -13.23 -13.54 16.64
C MET A 79 -13.63 -12.23 17.37
N GLU A 80 -14.83 -12.13 17.95
CA GLU A 80 -15.21 -11.01 18.84
C GLU A 80 -14.26 -10.90 20.05
N VAL A 81 -13.85 -12.03 20.65
CA VAL A 81 -12.85 -12.05 21.72
C VAL A 81 -11.46 -11.65 21.19
N ALA A 82 -11.08 -12.11 19.99
CA ALA A 82 -9.85 -11.68 19.34
C ALA A 82 -9.81 -10.17 19.06
N THR A 83 -10.95 -9.54 18.75
CA THR A 83 -11.06 -8.08 18.63
C THR A 83 -10.82 -7.39 19.97
N ILE A 84 -11.45 -7.86 21.04
CA ILE A 84 -11.28 -7.31 22.40
C ILE A 84 -9.81 -7.41 22.86
N VAL A 85 -9.16 -8.55 22.61
CA VAL A 85 -7.73 -8.73 22.93
C VAL A 85 -6.85 -7.85 22.04
N SER A 86 -7.15 -7.73 20.75
CA SER A 86 -6.37 -6.88 19.83
C SER A 86 -6.49 -5.39 20.14
N ASN A 87 -7.63 -4.95 20.68
CA ASN A 87 -7.86 -3.58 21.16
C ASN A 87 -7.34 -3.32 22.60
N MET A 88 -6.61 -4.25 23.22
CA MET A 88 -5.86 -3.95 24.46
C MET A 88 -4.76 -2.93 24.15
N ASN A 89 -4.72 -1.85 24.93
CA ASN A 89 -3.76 -0.76 24.76
C ASN A 89 -2.72 -0.78 25.90
N PRO A 90 -1.44 -1.10 25.64
CA PRO A 90 -0.39 -1.06 26.66
C PRO A 90 0.12 0.36 26.95
N GLY A 91 -0.17 1.35 26.09
CA GLY A 91 0.38 2.70 26.18
C GLY A 91 -0.05 3.47 27.43
N ILE A 92 0.91 3.71 28.33
CA ILE A 92 0.76 4.54 29.55
C ILE A 92 0.92 6.02 29.19
N ASN A 93 1.88 6.34 28.33
CA ASN A 93 2.11 7.68 27.78
C ASN A 93 2.81 7.59 26.41
N ALA A 94 3.06 8.73 25.76
CA ALA A 94 3.63 8.80 24.40
C ALA A 94 5.06 8.22 24.24
N THR A 95 5.70 7.75 25.32
CA THR A 95 7.05 7.16 25.34
C THR A 95 7.15 5.98 26.32
N THR A 96 6.04 5.39 26.78
CA THR A 96 6.08 4.29 27.75
C THR A 96 4.84 3.41 27.67
N ASP A 97 5.08 2.11 27.56
CA ASP A 97 4.09 1.04 27.50
C ASP A 97 4.20 0.13 28.74
N SER A 98 3.12 -0.55 29.12
CA SER A 98 3.11 -1.57 30.18
C SER A 98 3.50 -2.93 29.59
N GLU A 99 4.66 -3.43 30.02
CA GLU A 99 5.16 -4.77 29.69
C GLU A 99 4.16 -5.86 30.10
N GLU A 100 3.47 -5.68 31.23
CA GLU A 100 2.47 -6.62 31.75
C GLU A 100 1.23 -6.70 30.85
N VAL A 101 0.79 -5.58 30.27
CA VAL A 101 -0.34 -5.55 29.32
C VAL A 101 0.08 -6.15 27.98
N MET A 102 1.30 -5.89 27.49
CA MET A 102 1.84 -6.51 26.27
C MET A 102 1.94 -8.03 26.42
N LEU A 103 2.53 -8.52 27.51
CA LEU A 103 2.65 -9.95 27.82
C LEU A 103 1.28 -10.63 27.93
N LEU A 104 0.30 -9.97 28.55
CA LEU A 104 -1.07 -10.50 28.63
C LEU A 104 -1.74 -10.56 27.25
N GLN A 105 -1.61 -9.51 26.44
CA GLN A 105 -2.14 -9.46 25.07
C GLN A 105 -1.53 -10.56 24.19
N GLN A 106 -0.21 -10.70 24.23
CA GLN A 106 0.57 -11.71 23.51
C GLN A 106 0.15 -13.13 23.91
N ALA A 107 0.02 -13.41 25.22
CA ALA A 107 -0.42 -14.73 25.71
C ALA A 107 -1.87 -15.06 25.31
N LEU A 108 -2.77 -14.08 25.34
CA LEU A 108 -4.16 -14.25 24.91
C LEU A 108 -4.27 -14.48 23.39
N LEU A 109 -3.52 -13.73 22.58
CA LEU A 109 -3.46 -13.94 21.12
C LEU A 109 -2.86 -15.30 20.77
N TRP A 110 -1.83 -15.78 21.49
CA TRP A 110 -1.30 -17.13 21.30
C TRP A 110 -2.33 -18.23 21.57
N MET A 111 -3.14 -18.12 22.62
CA MET A 111 -4.21 -19.10 22.88
C MET A 111 -5.29 -19.09 21.80
N LEU A 112 -5.61 -17.92 21.25
CA LEU A 112 -6.54 -17.78 20.11
C LEU A 112 -5.94 -18.31 18.80
N TYR A 113 -4.64 -18.15 18.59
CA TYR A 113 -3.90 -18.69 17.44
C TYR A 113 -3.84 -20.22 17.49
N ASP A 114 -3.43 -20.79 18.63
CA ASP A 114 -3.33 -22.25 18.84
C ASP A 114 -4.68 -22.97 18.71
N ALA A 115 -5.78 -22.30 19.09
CA ALA A 115 -7.14 -22.78 18.90
C ALA A 115 -7.69 -22.55 17.47
N GLY A 116 -6.91 -21.94 16.58
CA GLY A 116 -7.28 -21.66 15.18
C GLY A 116 -8.25 -20.49 14.97
N HIS A 117 -8.61 -19.76 16.03
CA HIS A 117 -9.59 -18.67 15.97
C HIS A 117 -9.09 -17.43 15.22
N LEU A 118 -7.77 -17.21 15.15
CA LEU A 118 -7.19 -16.11 14.37
C LEU A 118 -7.12 -16.37 12.86
N ALA A 119 -7.36 -17.60 12.37
CA ALA A 119 -7.09 -17.99 10.98
C ALA A 119 -7.87 -17.17 9.91
N LYS A 120 -8.97 -16.52 10.29
CA LYS A 120 -9.76 -15.59 9.46
C LYS A 120 -9.63 -14.13 9.89
N TYR A 121 -8.56 -13.76 10.58
CA TYR A 121 -8.44 -12.44 11.20
C TYR A 121 -7.03 -11.88 10.95
N PRO A 122 -6.73 -11.37 9.74
CA PRO A 122 -5.39 -10.93 9.34
C PRO A 122 -4.74 -9.99 10.36
N MET A 123 -5.44 -8.92 10.74
CA MET A 123 -4.92 -7.86 11.61
C MET A 123 -4.59 -8.30 13.05
N ALA A 124 -5.15 -9.42 13.53
CA ALA A 124 -4.82 -9.98 14.85
C ALA A 124 -3.61 -10.94 14.76
N ILE A 125 -3.43 -11.59 13.61
CA ILE A 125 -2.19 -12.30 13.29
C ILE A 125 -1.05 -11.27 13.13
N ASP A 126 -1.27 -10.16 12.41
CA ASP A 126 -0.31 -9.05 12.29
C ASP A 126 0.07 -8.46 13.67
N ASN A 127 -0.91 -8.23 14.55
CA ASN A 127 -0.69 -7.76 15.92
C ASN A 127 0.14 -8.74 16.77
N LEU A 128 -0.12 -10.05 16.64
CA LEU A 128 0.72 -11.09 17.25
C LEU A 128 2.14 -11.10 16.65
N GLY A 129 2.28 -10.79 15.36
CA GLY A 129 3.56 -10.59 14.70
C GLY A 129 4.37 -9.43 15.30
N ASP A 130 3.77 -8.25 15.47
CA ASP A 130 4.42 -7.09 16.08
C ASP A 130 4.84 -7.37 17.54
N LEU A 131 3.99 -8.02 18.33
CA LEU A 131 4.32 -8.42 19.72
C LEU A 131 5.50 -9.42 19.77
N GLU A 132 5.56 -10.37 18.84
CA GLU A 132 6.67 -11.33 18.73
C GLU A 132 7.94 -10.75 18.09
N GLU A 133 7.87 -9.64 17.35
CA GLU A 133 9.08 -8.87 16.99
C GLU A 133 9.64 -8.15 18.22
N MET A 134 8.77 -7.54 19.04
CA MET A 134 9.18 -6.81 20.25
C MET A 134 9.71 -7.74 21.35
N MET A 135 9.07 -8.88 21.59
CA MET A 135 9.48 -9.84 22.61
C MET A 135 9.25 -11.30 22.16
N PRO A 136 10.20 -11.94 21.46
CA PRO A 136 10.03 -13.31 20.94
C PRO A 136 9.77 -14.37 22.03
N SER A 137 8.68 -15.11 21.90
CA SER A 137 8.30 -16.18 22.83
C SER A 137 9.12 -17.45 22.64
N LYS A 138 9.67 -18.00 23.73
CA LYS A 138 10.51 -19.21 23.69
C LYS A 138 9.72 -20.41 23.17
N GLY A 139 10.17 -20.98 22.04
CA GLY A 139 9.56 -22.15 21.40
C GLY A 139 8.39 -21.82 20.46
N ARG A 140 8.05 -20.53 20.27
CA ARG A 140 7.13 -20.09 19.22
C ARG A 140 7.86 -19.91 17.88
N CYS A 141 7.09 -19.75 16.81
CA CYS A 141 7.61 -19.42 15.49
C CYS A 141 7.95 -17.93 15.38
N PRO A 142 8.88 -17.53 14.49
CA PRO A 142 9.26 -16.12 14.31
C PRO A 142 8.13 -15.28 13.72
N ALA A 143 8.08 -13.99 14.10
CA ALA A 143 7.10 -13.01 13.66
C ALA A 143 6.85 -12.96 12.15
N THR A 144 7.87 -13.24 11.31
CA THR A 144 7.73 -13.32 9.85
C THR A 144 6.58 -14.23 9.41
N ARG A 145 6.43 -15.38 10.08
CA ARG A 145 5.38 -16.35 9.76
C ARG A 145 3.98 -15.80 10.01
N MET A 146 3.80 -14.96 11.02
CA MET A 146 2.53 -14.35 11.34
C MET A 146 2.11 -13.39 10.23
N TYR A 147 2.96 -12.46 9.81
CA TYR A 147 2.63 -11.55 8.72
C TYR A 147 2.40 -12.29 7.37
N GLU A 148 3.16 -13.35 7.10
CA GLU A 148 2.93 -14.22 5.92
C GLU A 148 1.58 -14.98 5.99
N GLU A 149 1.17 -15.40 7.18
CA GLU A 149 -0.12 -16.03 7.42
C GLU A 149 -1.29 -15.03 7.39
N ALA A 150 -1.08 -13.78 7.82
CA ALA A 150 -2.04 -12.69 7.68
C ALA A 150 -2.32 -12.35 6.21
N ILE A 151 -1.27 -12.25 5.38
CA ILE A 151 -1.39 -12.13 3.92
C ILE A 151 -2.13 -13.36 3.35
N THR A 152 -1.77 -14.57 3.79
CA THR A 152 -2.43 -15.81 3.33
C THR A 152 -3.92 -15.82 3.69
N SER A 153 -4.28 -15.31 4.87
CA SER A 153 -5.67 -15.17 5.33
C SER A 153 -6.44 -14.13 4.50
N ALA A 154 -5.84 -12.97 4.21
CA ALA A 154 -6.40 -11.95 3.33
C ALA A 154 -6.67 -12.46 1.90
N VAL A 155 -5.71 -13.18 1.31
CA VAL A 155 -5.87 -13.82 -0.02
C VAL A 155 -6.98 -14.87 0.02
N ARG A 156 -6.97 -15.76 1.02
CA ARG A 156 -7.83 -16.97 1.07
C ARG A 156 -9.29 -16.69 1.42
N TYR A 157 -9.55 -15.72 2.30
CA TYR A 157 -10.90 -15.48 2.84
C TYR A 157 -11.50 -14.14 2.41
N TYR A 158 -10.69 -13.19 1.92
CA TYR A 158 -11.11 -11.81 1.65
C TYR A 158 -10.70 -11.32 0.26
N HIS A 159 -10.54 -12.24 -0.71
CA HIS A 159 -10.24 -11.95 -2.12
C HIS A 159 -9.03 -11.01 -2.32
N ASN A 160 -8.05 -11.07 -1.40
CA ASN A 160 -6.89 -10.19 -1.34
C ASN A 160 -7.20 -8.68 -1.24
N GLN A 161 -8.35 -8.30 -0.68
CA GLN A 161 -8.78 -6.90 -0.57
C GLN A 161 -8.16 -6.14 0.63
N HIS A 162 -7.52 -6.84 1.57
CA HIS A 162 -6.96 -6.23 2.79
C HIS A 162 -5.55 -5.69 2.54
N VAL A 163 -5.35 -4.39 2.78
CA VAL A 163 -4.07 -3.70 2.52
C VAL A 163 -3.06 -3.87 3.65
N TYR A 164 -3.52 -3.84 4.92
CA TYR A 164 -2.65 -3.83 6.09
C TYR A 164 -1.62 -4.97 6.18
N PRO A 165 -1.95 -6.26 5.92
CA PRO A 165 -0.95 -7.34 6.04
C PRO A 165 0.30 -7.11 5.17
N TYR A 166 0.16 -6.36 4.07
CA TYR A 166 1.29 -5.96 3.23
C TYR A 166 2.07 -4.76 3.79
N THR A 167 1.43 -3.79 4.48
CA THR A 167 2.15 -2.67 5.10
C THR A 167 2.82 -3.07 6.41
N TYR A 168 2.21 -3.95 7.21
CA TYR A 168 2.82 -4.56 8.41
C TYR A 168 4.10 -5.34 8.04
N LEU A 169 4.05 -6.25 7.06
CA LEU A 169 5.25 -6.97 6.62
C LEU A 169 6.30 -6.05 5.96
N GLY A 170 5.86 -5.04 5.21
CA GLY A 170 6.75 -3.99 4.70
C GLY A 170 7.46 -3.21 5.81
N GLY A 171 6.73 -2.88 6.87
CA GLY A 171 7.22 -2.25 8.10
C GLY A 171 8.23 -3.12 8.85
N TYR A 172 7.91 -4.40 9.09
CA TYR A 172 8.84 -5.38 9.65
C TYR A 172 10.13 -5.48 8.83
N CYS A 173 10.03 -5.61 7.50
CA CYS A 173 11.20 -5.64 6.63
C CYS A 173 12.02 -4.35 6.68
N TYR A 174 11.37 -3.19 6.81
CA TYR A 174 12.03 -1.89 6.96
C TYR A 174 12.77 -1.76 8.30
N ARG A 175 12.12 -2.12 9.42
CA ARG A 175 12.72 -2.16 10.78
C ARG A 175 13.97 -3.03 10.80
N ASN A 176 13.90 -4.21 10.17
CA ASN A 176 14.99 -5.19 10.07
C ASN A 176 15.96 -4.93 8.90
N LYS A 177 15.90 -3.74 8.28
CA LYS A 177 16.82 -3.27 7.20
C LYS A 177 16.80 -4.11 5.91
N MET A 178 15.81 -4.97 5.74
CA MET A 178 15.56 -5.78 4.54
C MET A 178 14.88 -4.95 3.45
N TYR A 179 15.53 -3.84 3.04
CA TYR A 179 14.90 -2.78 2.25
C TYR A 179 14.34 -3.22 0.89
N LYS A 180 14.93 -4.24 0.24
CA LYS A 180 14.39 -4.85 -0.98
C LYS A 180 13.01 -5.48 -0.75
N LEU A 181 12.84 -6.19 0.38
CA LEU A 181 11.56 -6.79 0.76
C LEU A 181 10.56 -5.72 1.22
N ALA A 182 11.01 -4.66 1.91
CA ALA A 182 10.13 -3.55 2.28
C ALA A 182 9.49 -2.90 1.03
N LEU A 183 10.30 -2.56 0.02
CA LEU A 183 9.80 -2.04 -1.26
C LEU A 183 8.83 -3.02 -1.95
N LYS A 184 9.15 -4.32 -1.97
CA LYS A 184 8.29 -5.38 -2.52
C LYS A 184 6.93 -5.48 -1.84
N TYR A 185 6.89 -5.42 -0.51
CA TYR A 185 5.63 -5.54 0.23
C TYR A 185 4.81 -4.25 0.17
N TRP A 186 5.43 -3.06 0.13
CA TRP A 186 4.72 -1.82 -0.16
C TRP A 186 4.18 -1.76 -1.59
N ALA A 187 4.92 -2.24 -2.60
CA ALA A 187 4.41 -2.39 -3.97
C ALA A 187 3.18 -3.33 -4.01
N ARG A 188 3.19 -4.41 -3.22
CA ARG A 188 2.03 -5.29 -3.06
C ARG A 188 0.85 -4.60 -2.35
N ALA A 189 1.09 -3.78 -1.32
CA ALA A 189 0.04 -2.96 -0.71
C ALA A 189 -0.60 -2.01 -1.74
N ALA A 190 0.21 -1.37 -2.59
CA ALA A 190 -0.27 -0.55 -3.71
C ALA A 190 -1.06 -1.37 -4.76
N SER A 191 -0.65 -2.63 -4.99
CA SER A 191 -1.38 -3.55 -5.89
C SER A 191 -2.77 -3.95 -5.37
N VAL A 192 -3.04 -3.76 -4.07
CA VAL A 192 -4.36 -3.94 -3.47
C VAL A 192 -5.14 -2.62 -3.45
N ILE A 193 -4.55 -1.49 -3.02
CA ILE A 193 -5.28 -0.22 -2.90
C ILE A 193 -5.81 0.30 -4.25
N LYS A 194 -5.17 -0.04 -5.38
CA LYS A 194 -5.61 0.35 -6.72
C LYS A 194 -7.00 -0.15 -7.13
N ASN A 195 -7.54 -1.15 -6.45
CA ASN A 195 -8.87 -1.69 -6.73
C ASN A 195 -10.00 -0.81 -6.15
N TYR A 196 -9.64 0.18 -5.33
CA TYR A 196 -10.53 1.09 -4.62
C TYR A 196 -10.61 2.47 -5.29
N ASN A 197 -11.59 3.27 -4.87
CA ASN A 197 -11.68 4.70 -5.17
C ASN A 197 -11.49 5.47 -3.85
N TYR A 198 -10.53 6.39 -3.78
CA TYR A 198 -10.25 7.21 -2.60
C TYR A 198 -11.41 8.15 -2.23
N SER A 199 -11.89 8.00 -1.00
CA SER A 199 -12.83 8.88 -0.31
C SER A 199 -12.18 9.61 0.87
N ARG A 200 -12.81 10.69 1.35
CA ARG A 200 -12.38 11.39 2.57
C ARG A 200 -12.46 10.52 3.83
N ASP A 201 -13.30 9.49 3.79
CA ASP A 201 -13.47 8.53 4.88
C ASP A 201 -12.26 7.57 4.99
N ASP A 202 -11.40 7.50 3.96
CA ASP A 202 -10.20 6.65 3.90
C ASP A 202 -8.91 7.37 4.38
N GLU A 203 -9.04 8.37 5.27
CA GLU A 203 -7.94 9.25 5.71
C GLU A 203 -6.78 8.51 6.40
N GLU A 204 -7.04 7.36 7.04
CA GLU A 204 -6.03 6.54 7.73
C GLU A 204 -5.08 5.85 6.75
N ILE A 205 -5.62 5.17 5.73
CA ILE A 205 -4.77 4.49 4.73
C ILE A 205 -4.07 5.49 3.80
N TYR A 206 -4.67 6.66 3.56
CA TYR A 206 -3.97 7.76 2.89
C TYR A 206 -2.72 8.19 3.67
N LYS A 207 -2.80 8.31 5.00
CA LYS A 207 -1.65 8.67 5.85
C LYS A 207 -0.56 7.59 5.87
N GLU A 208 -0.95 6.31 5.91
CA GLU A 208 -0.02 5.18 5.82
C GLU A 208 0.81 5.24 4.53
N PHE A 209 0.16 5.32 3.36
CA PHE A 209 0.87 5.44 2.08
C PHE A 209 1.66 6.76 1.96
N LEU A 210 1.18 7.86 2.55
CA LEU A 210 1.87 9.14 2.57
C LEU A 210 3.18 9.08 3.37
N ASP A 211 3.20 8.42 4.53
CA ASP A 211 4.41 8.25 5.36
C ASP A 211 5.42 7.31 4.68
N ILE A 212 4.95 6.18 4.15
CA ILE A 212 5.76 5.25 3.34
C ILE A 212 6.46 6.01 2.19
N ALA A 213 5.71 6.82 1.43
CA ALA A 213 6.21 7.51 0.25
C ALA A 213 7.11 8.73 0.55
N ASN A 214 6.84 9.50 1.60
CA ASN A 214 7.53 10.77 1.85
C ASN A 214 8.62 10.68 2.94
N GLU A 215 8.50 9.77 3.90
CA GLU A 215 9.45 9.63 5.01
C GLU A 215 10.22 8.30 4.96
N LEU A 216 9.54 7.15 4.90
CA LEU A 216 10.21 5.84 5.01
C LEU A 216 11.07 5.52 3.78
N ILE A 217 10.52 5.59 2.57
CA ILE A 217 11.28 5.36 1.33
C ILE A 217 12.43 6.37 1.19
N PRO A 218 12.23 7.70 1.37
CA PRO A 218 13.34 8.67 1.37
C PRO A 218 14.35 8.48 2.52
N HIS A 219 13.98 7.86 3.65
CA HIS A 219 14.94 7.43 4.66
C HIS A 219 15.81 6.26 4.19
N ILE A 220 15.20 5.20 3.63
CA ILE A 220 15.95 4.08 3.01
C ILE A 220 16.96 4.62 2.01
N MET A 221 16.53 5.50 1.11
CA MET A 221 17.41 6.06 0.07
C MET A 221 18.58 6.87 0.66
N ARG A 222 18.39 7.56 1.79
CA ARG A 222 19.48 8.24 2.51
C ARG A 222 20.47 7.25 3.13
N VAL A 223 19.98 6.27 3.89
CA VAL A 223 20.82 5.24 4.54
C VAL A 223 21.65 4.48 3.51
N VAL A 224 21.02 4.04 2.42
CA VAL A 224 21.69 3.27 1.37
C VAL A 224 22.64 4.13 0.53
N SER A 225 22.34 5.42 0.31
CA SER A 225 23.28 6.36 -0.34
C SER A 225 24.60 6.53 0.45
N SER A 226 24.55 6.42 1.78
CA SER A 226 25.72 6.57 2.65
C SER A 226 26.57 5.30 2.77
N GLY A 227 26.04 4.13 2.38
CA GLY A 227 26.74 2.85 2.44
C GLY A 227 27.47 2.52 1.14
N ILE A 228 28.81 2.46 1.17
CA ILE A 228 29.62 1.98 0.02
C ILE A 228 29.51 0.46 -0.08
N SER A 229 28.36 -0.03 -0.56
CA SER A 229 28.08 -1.45 -0.78
C SER A 229 28.09 -1.81 -2.28
N ALA A 230 28.65 -2.97 -2.60
CA ALA A 230 28.48 -3.59 -3.91
C ALA A 230 27.02 -4.04 -4.11
N ARG A 231 26.45 -4.74 -3.11
CA ARG A 231 25.05 -5.20 -3.05
C ARG A 231 24.11 -4.09 -2.52
N SER A 232 24.16 -2.89 -3.12
CA SER A 232 23.28 -1.76 -2.79
C SER A 232 21.97 -1.84 -3.57
N ILE A 233 20.80 -1.63 -2.93
CA ILE A 233 19.51 -1.65 -3.63
C ILE A 233 19.38 -0.56 -4.71
N LEU A 234 20.19 0.50 -4.65
CA LEU A 234 20.25 1.54 -5.69
C LEU A 234 20.88 1.03 -7.01
N LYS A 235 21.54 -0.13 -6.98
CA LYS A 235 22.14 -0.81 -8.14
C LYS A 235 21.27 -1.95 -8.67
N ASP A 236 20.16 -2.27 -8.00
CA ASP A 236 19.28 -3.40 -8.30
C ASP A 236 18.06 -2.92 -9.12
N PRO A 237 17.91 -3.34 -10.39
CA PRO A 237 16.75 -2.99 -11.21
C PRO A 237 15.41 -3.48 -10.61
N GLU A 238 15.41 -4.58 -9.85
CA GLU A 238 14.19 -5.10 -9.19
C GLU A 238 13.68 -4.11 -8.12
N CYS A 239 14.60 -3.49 -7.37
CA CYS A 239 14.26 -2.47 -6.39
C CYS A 239 13.74 -1.17 -7.03
N PHE A 240 14.18 -0.84 -8.25
CA PHE A 240 13.56 0.23 -9.03
C PHE A 240 12.18 -0.18 -9.57
N GLY A 241 12.01 -1.44 -9.98
CA GLY A 241 10.73 -1.99 -10.43
C GLY A 241 9.63 -1.90 -9.37
N TYR A 242 9.89 -2.38 -8.15
CA TYR A 242 8.93 -2.26 -7.04
C TYR A 242 8.57 -0.80 -6.72
N LEU A 243 9.52 0.13 -6.86
CA LEU A 243 9.23 1.56 -6.67
C LEU A 243 8.26 2.10 -7.74
N LEU A 244 8.38 1.65 -8.99
CA LEU A 244 7.44 2.01 -10.05
C LEU A 244 6.05 1.40 -9.81
N GLU A 245 5.98 0.12 -9.46
CA GLU A 245 4.72 -0.58 -9.12
C GLU A 245 3.99 0.08 -7.94
N PHE A 246 4.72 0.50 -6.90
CA PHE A 246 4.19 1.24 -5.77
C PHE A 246 3.51 2.55 -6.18
N TYR A 247 4.17 3.36 -7.01
CA TYR A 247 3.58 4.61 -7.49
C TYR A 247 2.48 4.40 -8.55
N ASP A 248 2.51 3.32 -9.32
CA ASP A 248 1.45 3.00 -10.29
C ASP A 248 0.14 2.63 -9.60
N GLY A 249 0.18 1.77 -8.58
CA GLY A 249 -1.01 1.42 -7.80
C GLY A 249 -1.63 2.62 -7.08
N ILE A 250 -0.82 3.58 -6.61
CA ILE A 250 -1.31 4.83 -6.00
C ILE A 250 -1.84 5.82 -7.06
N CYS A 251 -1.32 5.78 -8.29
CA CYS A 251 -1.93 6.53 -9.40
C CYS A 251 -3.27 5.92 -9.84
N GLU A 252 -3.37 4.60 -9.96
CA GLU A 252 -4.63 3.91 -10.25
C GLU A 252 -5.69 4.12 -9.15
N TRP A 253 -5.30 4.16 -7.87
CA TRP A 253 -6.21 4.50 -6.74
C TRP A 253 -6.80 5.91 -6.83
N GLU A 254 -6.24 6.80 -7.65
CA GLU A 254 -6.81 8.12 -7.95
C GLU A 254 -7.74 8.09 -9.18
N GLU A 255 -7.64 7.09 -10.06
CA GLU A 255 -8.40 7.01 -11.31
C GLU A 255 -9.85 6.58 -11.07
N GLY A 256 -10.77 7.56 -11.14
CA GLY A 256 -12.19 7.39 -10.80
C GLY A 256 -12.56 7.88 -9.39
N SER A 257 -11.58 8.35 -8.61
CA SER A 257 -11.78 8.85 -7.25
C SER A 257 -12.38 10.26 -7.21
N ALA A 258 -13.29 10.50 -6.27
CA ALA A 258 -14.00 11.78 -6.15
C ALA A 258 -13.11 12.91 -5.60
N THR A 259 -12.00 12.57 -4.95
CA THR A 259 -10.96 13.50 -4.49
C THR A 259 -9.59 13.06 -4.97
N PRO A 260 -8.68 13.99 -5.33
CA PRO A 260 -7.32 13.65 -5.71
C PRO A 260 -6.49 13.17 -4.50
N VAL A 261 -5.60 12.23 -4.78
CA VAL A 261 -4.59 11.64 -3.89
C VAL A 261 -3.24 12.36 -4.08
N LEU A 262 -2.87 12.63 -5.33
CA LEU A 262 -1.50 12.98 -5.72
C LEU A 262 -1.29 14.49 -5.84
N HIS A 263 -0.68 15.07 -4.81
CA HIS A 263 -0.26 16.47 -4.76
C HIS A 263 1.27 16.66 -4.88
N ILE A 264 1.72 17.91 -4.90
CA ILE A 264 3.13 18.31 -5.10
C ILE A 264 4.14 17.79 -4.04
N GLY A 265 3.67 17.15 -2.97
CA GLY A 265 4.51 16.41 -2.02
C GLY A 265 5.02 15.12 -2.64
N TRP A 266 4.09 14.23 -3.02
CA TRP A 266 4.34 12.98 -3.74
C TRP A 266 5.29 13.16 -4.94
N ALA A 267 5.06 14.18 -5.76
CA ALA A 267 5.91 14.47 -6.92
C ALA A 267 7.38 14.78 -6.55
N LYS A 268 7.61 15.48 -5.43
CA LYS A 268 8.96 15.75 -4.93
C LYS A 268 9.60 14.50 -4.34
N ALA A 269 8.86 13.71 -3.56
CA ALA A 269 9.35 12.45 -3.00
C ALA A 269 9.71 11.44 -4.10
N LEU A 270 8.83 11.26 -5.10
CA LEU A 270 9.07 10.45 -6.30
C LEU A 270 10.36 10.87 -7.00
N PHE A 271 10.46 12.15 -7.38
CA PHE A 271 11.65 12.67 -8.07
C PHE A 271 12.93 12.50 -7.25
N ASN A 272 12.90 12.86 -5.96
CA ASN A 272 14.06 12.75 -5.06
C ASN A 272 14.53 11.30 -4.86
N THR A 273 13.59 10.34 -4.91
CA THR A 273 13.85 8.90 -4.77
C THR A 273 14.40 8.33 -6.07
N ILE A 274 13.75 8.58 -7.21
CA ILE A 274 14.18 8.08 -8.53
C ILE A 274 15.54 8.68 -8.93
N ALA A 275 15.85 9.92 -8.52
CA ALA A 275 17.17 10.54 -8.70
C ALA A 275 18.32 9.89 -7.90
N LYS A 276 18.05 8.84 -7.10
CA LYS A 276 19.08 8.02 -6.44
C LYS A 276 19.45 6.74 -7.21
N PHE A 277 18.65 6.35 -8.20
CA PHE A 277 18.96 5.25 -9.09
C PHE A 277 19.71 5.78 -10.30
N ASP A 278 20.92 5.27 -10.52
CA ASP A 278 21.74 5.63 -11.68
C ASP A 278 20.98 5.37 -12.98
N ALA A 279 21.20 6.22 -13.99
CA ALA A 279 20.56 6.09 -15.31
C ALA A 279 20.69 4.68 -15.90
N ARG A 280 21.87 4.07 -15.71
CA ARG A 280 22.14 2.68 -16.10
C ARG A 280 21.22 1.69 -15.39
N VAL A 281 20.98 1.83 -14.09
CA VAL A 281 20.12 0.90 -13.33
C VAL A 281 18.67 1.04 -13.80
N ARG A 282 18.22 2.29 -13.98
CA ARG A 282 16.86 2.60 -14.47
C ARG A 282 16.62 2.01 -15.86
N SER A 283 17.57 2.12 -16.79
CA SER A 283 17.41 1.64 -18.17
C SER A 283 17.38 0.11 -18.34
N HIS A 284 17.75 -0.68 -17.32
CA HIS A 284 17.57 -2.14 -17.35
C HIS A 284 16.14 -2.60 -17.05
N VAL A 285 15.27 -1.73 -16.48
CA VAL A 285 13.89 -2.10 -16.17
C VAL A 285 13.03 -2.06 -17.43
N LYS A 286 12.54 -3.23 -17.85
CA LYS A 286 11.62 -3.38 -18.98
C LYS A 286 10.22 -2.94 -18.56
N ILE A 287 9.78 -1.77 -19.04
CA ILE A 287 8.46 -1.20 -18.77
C ILE A 287 7.50 -1.46 -19.93
N PHE A 288 6.39 -2.14 -19.63
CA PHE A 288 5.26 -2.40 -20.53
C PHE A 288 4.06 -1.56 -20.08
N CYS A 289 3.37 -0.92 -21.02
CA CYS A 289 2.18 -0.13 -20.75
C CYS A 289 0.93 -0.97 -21.05
N VAL A 290 0.06 -1.20 -20.07
CA VAL A 290 -1.24 -1.85 -20.28
C VAL A 290 -2.24 -0.81 -20.80
N ALA A 291 -2.96 -1.14 -21.87
CA ALA A 291 -4.05 -0.30 -22.39
C ALA A 291 -5.37 -0.68 -21.68
N PRO A 292 -6.27 0.30 -21.42
CA PRO A 292 -7.53 0.03 -20.71
C PRO A 292 -8.50 -0.86 -21.52
N ASP A 293 -8.36 -0.89 -22.85
CA ASP A 293 -9.24 -1.64 -23.75
C ASP A 293 -8.65 -3.02 -24.15
N ALA A 294 -7.58 -3.47 -23.50
CA ALA A 294 -6.97 -4.77 -23.74
C ALA A 294 -7.81 -5.90 -23.13
N THR A 295 -8.78 -6.40 -23.89
CA THR A 295 -9.57 -7.60 -23.57
C THR A 295 -8.68 -8.82 -23.35
N GLU A 296 -9.06 -9.66 -22.38
CA GLU A 296 -8.28 -10.80 -21.88
C GLU A 296 -7.87 -11.83 -22.97
N ASP A 297 -8.60 -11.86 -24.10
CA ASP A 297 -8.34 -12.75 -25.25
C ASP A 297 -6.96 -12.53 -25.95
N GLU A 298 -6.30 -11.37 -25.79
CA GLU A 298 -4.98 -11.13 -26.39
C GLU A 298 -3.80 -11.70 -25.56
N GLU A 299 -3.98 -12.00 -24.27
CA GLU A 299 -2.87 -12.46 -23.38
C GLU A 299 -2.34 -13.88 -23.73
N VAL A 300 -3.03 -14.62 -24.60
CA VAL A 300 -2.71 -16.02 -24.95
C VAL A 300 -1.62 -16.15 -26.02
N GLN A 301 -1.37 -15.12 -26.85
CA GLN A 301 -0.45 -15.26 -27.99
C GLN A 301 1.03 -15.09 -27.60
N GLU A 302 1.42 -14.02 -26.90
CA GLU A 302 2.84 -13.81 -26.52
C GLU A 302 3.35 -14.83 -25.50
N THR A 303 2.49 -15.29 -24.58
CA THR A 303 2.81 -16.33 -23.58
C THR A 303 3.22 -17.65 -24.23
N SER A 304 2.51 -18.07 -25.28
CA SER A 304 2.77 -19.33 -26.01
C SER A 304 4.15 -19.43 -26.68
N GLY A 305 4.80 -18.29 -26.96
CA GLY A 305 6.14 -18.25 -27.55
C GLY A 305 7.25 -18.51 -26.53
N LEU A 306 7.07 -18.03 -25.30
CA LEU A 306 8.05 -18.18 -24.21
C LEU A 306 8.10 -19.60 -23.66
N GLU A 307 6.94 -20.27 -23.53
CA GLU A 307 6.89 -21.64 -23.03
C GLU A 307 7.55 -22.65 -23.97
N LYS A 308 7.42 -22.48 -25.29
CA LYS A 308 8.08 -23.35 -26.28
C LYS A 308 9.59 -23.30 -26.19
N ALA A 309 10.18 -22.11 -26.14
CA ALA A 309 11.62 -21.93 -25.97
C ALA A 309 12.12 -22.56 -24.66
N ALA A 310 11.34 -22.47 -23.58
CA ALA A 310 11.65 -23.10 -22.29
C ALA A 310 11.45 -24.63 -22.26
N ALA A 311 10.68 -25.20 -23.19
CA ALA A 311 10.44 -26.64 -23.32
C ALA A 311 11.49 -27.33 -24.21
N GLU A 312 11.85 -26.74 -25.35
CA GLU A 312 12.85 -27.29 -26.27
C GLU A 312 14.23 -27.41 -25.58
N ALA A 313 14.60 -26.43 -24.76
CA ALA A 313 15.81 -26.44 -23.92
C ALA A 313 15.85 -27.56 -22.85
N ARG A 314 14.75 -28.29 -22.60
CA ARG A 314 14.68 -29.37 -21.59
C ARG A 314 14.74 -30.77 -22.19
N THR A 315 14.81 -30.91 -23.51
CA THR A 315 14.90 -32.22 -24.19
C THR A 315 16.33 -32.65 -24.48
N SER A 316 17.12 -32.81 -23.42
CA SER A 316 18.37 -33.60 -23.43
C SER A 316 18.34 -34.53 -22.22
N GLN A 317 18.48 -35.83 -22.48
CA GLN A 317 18.31 -36.88 -21.47
C GLN A 317 19.62 -37.13 -20.72
N ASP A 318 19.51 -37.35 -19.41
CA ASP A 318 20.44 -38.19 -18.66
C ASP A 318 19.64 -39.24 -17.87
N GLN A 319 20.13 -40.48 -17.87
CA GLN A 319 19.44 -41.63 -17.29
C GLN A 319 20.10 -42.07 -15.99
N ASN A 320 19.53 -41.69 -14.85
CA ASN A 320 19.59 -42.49 -13.62
C ASN A 320 18.49 -42.08 -12.65
N GLY A 321 17.66 -43.04 -12.24
CA GLY A 321 16.58 -42.80 -11.28
C GLY A 321 17.06 -42.97 -9.85
N ASN A 322 16.90 -41.95 -9.02
CA ASN A 322 16.91 -42.10 -7.56
C ASN A 322 15.92 -41.11 -6.93
N MET A 323 15.11 -41.56 -5.99
CA MET A 323 14.22 -40.68 -5.21
C MET A 323 14.90 -40.30 -3.90
N ALA A 324 15.13 -39.01 -3.70
CA ALA A 324 15.42 -38.44 -2.39
C ALA A 324 14.64 -37.13 -2.23
N THR A 325 13.85 -37.05 -1.16
CA THR A 325 13.40 -35.77 -0.61
C THR A 325 14.59 -35.10 0.07
N ASP A 326 14.88 -33.84 -0.24
CA ASP A 326 15.82 -33.07 0.58
C ASP A 326 15.49 -31.59 0.65
N CYS A 327 15.98 -30.95 1.71
CA CYS A 327 15.61 -29.58 2.08
C CYS A 327 16.43 -28.54 1.30
N ILE A 328 15.84 -27.34 1.10
CA ILE A 328 16.49 -26.25 0.36
C ILE A 328 17.60 -25.61 1.20
N ASN A 329 18.82 -26.17 1.09
CA ASN A 329 20.08 -25.57 1.54
C ASN A 329 21.07 -25.60 0.36
N LEU A 330 21.20 -24.47 -0.34
CA LEU A 330 22.25 -24.24 -1.34
C LEU A 330 22.84 -22.85 -1.12
N SER A 331 24.16 -22.77 -1.08
CA SER A 331 24.96 -21.58 -0.79
C SER A 331 25.02 -20.61 -1.98
N GLU A 332 24.89 -19.30 -1.73
CA GLU A 332 24.83 -18.24 -2.75
C GLU A 332 26.16 -17.95 -3.51
N GLU A 333 27.21 -18.76 -3.35
CA GLU A 333 28.58 -18.27 -3.56
C GLU A 333 29.10 -18.32 -5.00
N GLU A 334 28.51 -19.11 -5.92
CA GLU A 334 28.95 -19.20 -7.32
C GLU A 334 27.77 -19.09 -8.32
N MET A 335 27.46 -17.87 -8.77
CA MET A 335 26.57 -17.63 -9.92
C MET A 335 26.89 -16.29 -10.59
N GLU A 336 26.99 -16.27 -11.93
CA GLU A 336 27.40 -15.09 -12.70
C GLU A 336 26.35 -13.96 -12.69
N PRO A 337 26.74 -12.67 -12.62
CA PRO A 337 25.80 -11.54 -12.56
C PRO A 337 24.85 -11.40 -13.77
N SER A 338 25.18 -12.03 -14.89
CA SER A 338 24.38 -12.00 -16.13
C SER A 338 23.08 -12.81 -16.02
N GLU A 339 23.07 -13.95 -15.35
CA GLU A 339 21.88 -14.82 -15.27
C GLU A 339 20.80 -14.25 -14.34
N LEU A 340 21.21 -13.51 -13.30
CA LEU A 340 20.29 -12.77 -12.42
C LEU A 340 19.41 -11.76 -13.20
N LEU A 341 19.90 -11.24 -14.32
CA LEU A 341 19.23 -10.21 -15.12
C LEU A 341 18.01 -10.72 -15.91
N HIS A 342 17.89 -12.04 -16.10
CA HIS A 342 16.86 -12.66 -16.95
C HIS A 342 15.66 -13.23 -16.16
N ARG A 343 15.67 -13.11 -14.83
CA ARG A 343 14.72 -13.82 -13.94
C ARG A 343 13.54 -12.97 -13.42
N TRP A 344 13.52 -11.66 -13.66
CA TRP A 344 12.45 -10.76 -13.22
C TRP A 344 11.41 -10.52 -14.34
N PRO A 345 10.08 -10.65 -14.08
CA PRO A 345 9.04 -10.26 -15.03
C PRO A 345 9.08 -8.75 -15.34
N PRO A 346 8.60 -8.32 -16.52
CA PRO A 346 8.53 -6.90 -16.86
C PRO A 346 7.56 -6.14 -15.95
N VAL A 347 7.90 -4.87 -15.66
CA VAL A 347 7.02 -3.96 -14.92
C VAL A 347 5.85 -3.57 -15.84
N ARG A 348 4.64 -3.99 -15.49
CA ARG A 348 3.38 -3.56 -16.14
C ARG A 348 2.93 -2.25 -15.47
N LEU A 349 2.83 -1.17 -16.23
CA LEU A 349 2.22 0.10 -15.79
C LEU A 349 0.83 0.24 -16.40
N ALA A 350 -0.20 0.44 -15.57
CA ALA A 350 -1.58 0.60 -15.99
C ALA A 350 -2.11 2.04 -15.82
N SER A 351 -1.67 2.80 -14.82
CA SER A 351 -2.16 4.18 -14.63
C SER A 351 -1.80 5.07 -15.83
N ALA A 352 -2.72 5.95 -16.22
CA ALA A 352 -2.48 6.95 -17.26
C ALA A 352 -1.30 7.88 -16.88
N LYS A 353 -1.12 8.15 -15.58
CA LYS A 353 -0.02 8.96 -15.05
C LYS A 353 1.34 8.30 -15.26
N MET A 354 1.55 7.07 -14.77
CA MET A 354 2.86 6.40 -14.89
C MET A 354 3.17 5.95 -16.32
N ARG A 355 2.16 5.54 -17.11
CA ARG A 355 2.35 5.28 -18.54
C ARG A 355 2.90 6.52 -19.28
N GLY A 356 2.37 7.71 -18.97
CA GLY A 356 2.90 8.98 -19.50
C GLY A 356 4.24 9.44 -18.89
N LEU A 357 4.69 8.82 -17.78
CA LEU A 357 6.00 9.08 -17.17
C LEU A 357 7.10 8.17 -17.71
N ARG A 358 6.78 6.98 -18.26
CA ARG A 358 7.72 5.93 -18.71
C ARG A 358 9.05 6.44 -19.25
N ASP A 359 9.01 7.20 -20.34
CA ASP A 359 10.22 7.64 -21.04
C ASP A 359 11.01 8.69 -20.23
N LEU A 360 10.32 9.49 -19.40
CA LEU A 360 10.94 10.45 -18.47
C LEU A 360 11.63 9.76 -17.27
N LEU A 361 11.16 8.58 -16.86
CA LEU A 361 11.75 7.79 -15.77
C LEU A 361 12.93 6.92 -16.22
N LEU A 362 12.98 6.57 -17.51
CA LEU A 362 14.11 5.84 -18.11
C LEU A 362 15.21 6.76 -18.65
N ALA A 363 14.91 8.02 -19.00
CA ALA A 363 15.89 8.97 -19.55
C ALA A 363 17.12 9.19 -18.65
N ASP A 364 18.30 9.38 -19.26
CA ASP A 364 19.56 9.63 -18.54
C ASP A 364 19.45 10.78 -17.54
N LYS A 365 18.84 11.89 -17.96
CA LYS A 365 18.64 13.10 -17.17
C LYS A 365 17.16 13.32 -16.87
N LEU A 366 16.76 13.00 -15.64
CA LEU A 366 15.41 13.20 -15.13
C LEU A 366 14.97 14.67 -15.19
N ASN A 367 13.77 14.93 -15.72
CA ASN A 367 13.18 16.27 -15.77
C ASN A 367 12.18 16.46 -14.62
N SER A 368 12.64 17.04 -13.51
CA SER A 368 11.84 17.30 -12.31
C SER A 368 10.54 18.06 -12.58
N GLN A 369 10.54 19.02 -13.52
CA GLN A 369 9.35 19.80 -13.86
C GLN A 369 8.34 18.94 -14.63
N ALA A 370 8.77 18.21 -15.67
CA ALA A 370 7.88 17.33 -16.43
C ALA A 370 7.28 16.22 -15.56
N ILE A 371 8.09 15.59 -14.70
CA ILE A 371 7.63 14.55 -13.76
C ILE A 371 6.60 15.14 -12.79
N SER A 372 6.83 16.35 -12.27
CA SER A 372 5.88 17.00 -11.35
C SER A 372 4.57 17.38 -12.03
N LEU A 373 4.62 17.94 -13.25
CA LEU A 373 3.44 18.32 -14.02
C LEU A 373 2.57 17.10 -14.35
N GLN A 374 3.18 16.01 -14.84
CA GLN A 374 2.49 14.78 -15.21
C GLN A 374 1.88 14.07 -13.99
N LEU A 375 2.60 13.95 -12.87
CA LEU A 375 2.06 13.30 -11.67
C LEU A 375 0.95 14.12 -10.98
N THR A 376 0.99 15.45 -11.06
CA THR A 376 -0.01 16.33 -10.41
C THR A 376 -1.08 16.88 -11.35
N ALA A 377 -1.06 16.48 -12.63
CA ALA A 377 -1.93 17.01 -13.71
C ALA A 377 -1.98 18.56 -13.79
N GLN A 378 -0.90 19.24 -13.40
CA GLN A 378 -0.85 20.70 -13.36
C GLN A 378 -0.78 21.30 -14.76
N SER A 379 -1.79 22.08 -15.14
CA SER A 379 -1.94 22.65 -16.49
C SER A 379 -1.12 23.92 -16.74
N GLN A 380 -0.45 24.50 -15.74
CA GLN A 380 0.31 25.74 -15.87
C GLN A 380 1.58 25.72 -15.00
N VAL A 381 2.74 26.00 -15.62
CA VAL A 381 3.97 26.38 -14.91
C VAL A 381 3.93 27.86 -14.52
N THR A 382 4.50 28.21 -13.36
CA THR A 382 4.53 29.60 -12.88
C THR A 382 5.41 30.48 -13.77
N MET A 383 4.78 31.25 -14.66
CA MET A 383 5.46 32.22 -15.52
C MET A 383 6.13 33.32 -14.69
N SER A 384 7.42 33.15 -14.40
CA SER A 384 8.22 34.14 -13.67
C SER A 384 8.35 35.42 -14.50
N LYS A 385 7.50 36.41 -14.21
CA LYS A 385 7.51 37.73 -14.87
C LYS A 385 8.82 38.46 -14.57
N LYS A 386 9.82 38.23 -15.43
CA LYS A 386 11.16 38.81 -15.37
C LYS A 386 11.03 40.34 -15.32
N ARG A 387 11.29 40.94 -14.16
CA ARG A 387 11.34 42.41 -13.99
C ARG A 387 12.57 42.93 -14.75
N GLY A 388 12.35 43.34 -16.00
CA GLY A 388 13.33 44.12 -16.75
C GLY A 388 13.41 45.52 -16.17
N THR A 389 14.61 45.92 -15.72
CA THR A 389 14.86 47.26 -15.19
C THR A 389 15.42 48.13 -16.30
N SER A 390 14.57 49.01 -16.86
CA SER A 390 14.97 50.10 -17.74
C SER A 390 13.95 51.23 -17.61
N GLY A 391 14.36 52.37 -17.07
CA GLY A 391 13.51 53.56 -16.95
C GLY A 391 13.39 54.31 -18.27
N GLY A 392 12.29 55.06 -18.41
CA GLY A 392 11.94 55.87 -19.57
C GLY A 392 10.47 56.28 -19.42
N GLU A 393 10.20 57.59 -19.44
CA GLU A 393 8.96 58.17 -18.92
C GLU A 393 8.12 58.84 -20.03
N ILE A 394 6.88 59.22 -19.70
CA ILE A 394 5.95 60.11 -20.45
C ILE A 394 5.06 59.46 -21.55
N GLU A 395 3.74 59.59 -21.33
CA GLU A 395 2.56 59.76 -22.23
C GLU A 395 2.49 59.05 -23.61
N SER A 396 1.33 58.57 -24.13
CA SER A 396 -0.04 58.28 -23.63
C SER A 396 -0.77 57.41 -24.70
N THR A 397 -2.09 57.17 -24.83
CA THR A 397 -3.36 57.62 -24.18
C THR A 397 -4.48 56.55 -24.36
N HIS A 398 -5.60 56.71 -23.64
CA HIS A 398 -6.98 56.24 -23.94
C HIS A 398 -7.40 54.74 -24.04
N ALA A 399 -8.57 54.50 -23.41
CA ALA A 399 -9.60 53.47 -23.65
C ALA A 399 -9.27 51.98 -23.37
N GLY A 400 -10.12 51.23 -22.64
CA GLY A 400 -11.30 51.65 -21.86
C GLY A 400 -12.15 50.50 -21.31
N GLY A 401 -13.00 50.79 -20.31
CA GLY A 401 -14.17 49.97 -19.94
C GLY A 401 -13.96 48.88 -18.87
N ARG A 402 -14.39 49.16 -17.63
CA ARG A 402 -14.69 48.13 -16.62
C ARG A 402 -16.03 48.46 -15.94
N SER A 403 -17.03 47.60 -16.09
CA SER A 403 -18.31 47.72 -15.37
C SER A 403 -18.30 46.86 -14.10
N LYS A 404 -18.93 47.35 -13.02
CA LYS A 404 -19.07 46.61 -11.76
C LYS A 404 -20.37 46.97 -11.03
N ARG A 405 -21.39 46.11 -11.21
CA ARG A 405 -22.51 45.81 -10.29
C ARG A 405 -23.29 46.99 -9.69
N SER A 406 -24.56 47.14 -10.08
CA SER A 406 -25.59 47.75 -9.22
C SER A 406 -26.46 46.67 -8.56
N ARG A 407 -27.24 47.07 -7.56
CA ARG A 407 -28.22 46.28 -6.80
C ARG A 407 -29.61 46.87 -7.07
N ARG A 408 -30.66 46.04 -7.06
CA ARG A 408 -32.05 46.48 -6.86
C ARG A 408 -32.63 45.82 -5.62
N GLU A 409 -33.76 46.37 -5.18
CA GLU A 409 -34.28 46.28 -3.81
C GLU A 409 -34.44 44.86 -3.26
#